data_AF-A0A2J7Q323-F1
#
_entry.id   AF-A0A2J7Q323-F1
#
_cell.length_a   1.000
_cell.length_b   1.000
_cell.length_c   1.000
_cell.angle_alpha   90.00
_cell.angle_beta   90.00
_cell.angle_gamma   90.00
#
_symmetry.space_group_name_H-M   'P 1'
#
loop_
_entity.id
_entity.type
_entity.pdbx_description
1 polymer ?
#
loop_
_entity_poly.entity_id
_entity_poly.type
_entity_poly.pdbx_seq_one_letter_code
_entity_poly.pdbx_strand_id
1 'polypeptide(L)'
;TKYMLLCRHQNTGQIHDIKISNRCFENLAKSRYLGTTITNQNVIQEEIKRRSNSVNACYHLVQNLLRVFENRMLRRIFGPKRDEVKGVA
;
A
#
# COMPACT_ATOMS: atom_id res chain seq x y z
N THR A 1 -25.88 -12.54 -4.86
CA THR A 1 -25.08 -11.35 -5.26
C THR A 1 -24.58 -10.65 -4.03
N LYS A 2 -23.39 -10.05 -4.05
CA LYS A 2 -22.81 -9.38 -2.88
C LYS A 2 -22.76 -7.87 -3.11
N TYR A 3 -22.91 -7.10 -2.04
CA TYR A 3 -22.78 -5.65 -2.07
C TYR A 3 -22.08 -5.17 -0.80
N MET A 4 -21.70 -3.91 -0.80
CA MET A 4 -21.14 -3.25 0.38
C MET A 4 -21.74 -1.86 0.47
N LEU A 5 -22.37 -1.58 1.60
CA LEU A 5 -22.87 -0.26 1.92
C LEU A 5 -21.73 0.57 2.55
N LEU A 6 -21.43 1.71 1.95
CA LEU A 6 -20.41 2.65 2.45
C LEU A 6 -21.10 3.76 3.24
N CYS A 7 -20.85 3.85 4.54
CA CYS A 7 -21.35 4.95 5.37
C CYS A 7 -20.26 5.46 6.33
N ARG A 8 -20.12 6.79 6.45
CA ARG A 8 -19.16 7.41 7.39
C ARG A 8 -19.73 7.60 8.80
N HIS A 9 -21.05 7.58 8.95
CA HIS A 9 -21.73 7.68 10.24
C HIS A 9 -22.11 6.27 10.70
N GLN A 10 -21.79 5.93 11.95
CA GLN A 10 -22.19 4.65 12.52
C GLN A 10 -23.70 4.70 12.75
N ASN A 11 -24.47 4.18 11.79
CA ASN A 11 -25.84 3.82 12.08
C ASN A 11 -25.78 2.60 13.00
N THR A 12 -26.05 2.79 14.29
CA THR A 12 -26.17 1.74 15.32
C THR A 12 -27.34 0.76 15.06
N GLY A 13 -27.87 0.72 13.83
CA GLY A 13 -29.00 -0.11 13.43
C GLY A 13 -28.63 -0.99 12.23
N GLN A 14 -28.24 -2.22 12.54
CA GLN A 14 -28.37 -3.43 11.72
C GLN A 14 -28.21 -3.27 10.19
N ILE A 15 -27.00 -3.57 9.69
CA ILE A 15 -26.79 -3.76 8.24
C ILE A 15 -27.21 -5.19 7.89
N HIS A 16 -28.50 -5.38 7.64
CA HIS A 16 -29.07 -6.67 7.22
C HIS A 16 -28.79 -6.99 5.76
N ASP A 17 -28.84 -8.27 5.41
CA ASP A 17 -28.89 -8.73 4.03
C ASP A 17 -30.15 -8.19 3.34
N ILE A 18 -29.97 -7.55 2.17
CA ILE A 18 -31.10 -7.08 1.35
C ILE A 18 -31.76 -8.30 0.70
N LYS A 19 -33.05 -8.50 0.95
CA LYS A 19 -33.87 -9.53 0.29
C LYS A 19 -34.85 -8.87 -0.67
N ILE A 20 -34.77 -9.22 -1.95
CA ILE A 20 -35.71 -8.77 -2.99
C ILE A 20 -36.29 -10.00 -3.66
N SER A 21 -37.58 -10.27 -3.43
CA SER A 21 -38.25 -11.49 -3.90
C SER A 21 -37.52 -12.76 -3.40
N ASN A 22 -37.11 -13.67 -4.29
CA ASN A 22 -36.31 -14.85 -3.93
C ASN A 22 -34.79 -14.60 -3.84
N ARG A 23 -34.33 -13.37 -4.13
CA ARG A 23 -32.90 -13.05 -4.20
C ARG A 23 -32.42 -12.43 -2.89
N CYS A 24 -31.46 -13.09 -2.27
CA CYS A 24 -30.70 -12.54 -1.16
C CYS A 24 -29.42 -11.87 -1.68
N PHE A 25 -29.18 -10.66 -1.21
CA PHE A 25 -27.95 -9.92 -1.43
C PHE A 25 -27.18 -9.89 -0.12
N GLU A 26 -25.97 -10.42 -0.13
CA GLU A 26 -25.12 -10.50 1.05
C GLU A 26 -24.39 -9.16 1.26
N ASN A 27 -24.47 -8.65 2.49
CA ASN A 27 -23.71 -7.46 2.88
C ASN A 27 -22.27 -7.83 3.28
N LEU A 28 -21.29 -7.19 2.64
CA LEU A 28 -19.87 -7.35 2.96
C LEU A 28 -19.36 -6.23 3.86
N ALA A 29 -18.71 -6.60 4.95
CA ALA A 29 -18.00 -5.62 5.80
C ALA A 29 -16.67 -5.15 5.18
N LYS A 30 -16.04 -6.01 4.36
CA LYS A 30 -14.75 -5.76 3.73
C LYS A 30 -14.65 -6.50 2.42
N SER A 31 -14.13 -5.86 1.40
CA SER A 31 -13.87 -6.46 0.09
C SER A 31 -12.55 -5.96 -0.49
N ARG A 32 -12.01 -6.69 -1.48
CA ARG A 32 -10.91 -6.20 -2.30
C ARG A 32 -11.47 -5.70 -3.63
N TYR A 33 -11.10 -4.49 -4.00
CA TYR A 33 -11.44 -3.88 -5.28
C TYR A 33 -10.19 -3.26 -5.89
N LEU A 34 -9.80 -3.72 -7.07
CA LEU A 34 -8.59 -3.26 -7.78
C LEU A 34 -7.34 -3.28 -6.88
N GLY A 35 -7.16 -4.35 -6.11
CA GLY A 35 -6.04 -4.48 -5.16
C GLY A 35 -6.16 -3.64 -3.88
N THR A 36 -7.19 -2.79 -3.77
CA THR A 36 -7.46 -1.95 -2.60
C THR A 36 -8.40 -2.67 -1.64
N THR A 37 -8.08 -2.67 -0.35
CA THR A 37 -9.05 -3.11 0.66
C THR A 37 -10.03 -1.99 0.94
N ILE A 38 -11.31 -2.22 0.69
CA ILE A 38 -12.39 -1.27 1.02
C ILE A 38 -13.22 -1.87 2.15
N THR A 39 -13.61 -1.03 3.12
CA THR A 39 -14.45 -1.41 4.26
C THR A 39 -15.78 -0.67 4.22
N ASN A 40 -16.81 -1.26 4.81
CA ASN A 40 -18.14 -0.65 4.95
C ASN A 40 -18.13 0.66 5.77
N GLN A 41 -17.13 0.83 6.65
CA GLN A 41 -16.88 2.06 7.42
C GLN A 41 -16.28 3.20 6.58
N ASN A 42 -15.95 2.94 5.30
CA ASN A 42 -15.33 3.91 4.40
C ASN A 42 -14.05 4.56 4.98
N VAL A 43 -13.26 3.79 5.75
CA VAL A 43 -12.03 4.28 6.41
C VAL A 43 -10.88 4.21 5.41
N ILE A 44 -10.82 5.20 4.52
CA ILE A 44 -9.78 5.32 3.49
C ILE A 44 -8.41 5.66 4.13
N GLN A 45 -8.42 6.35 5.28
CA GLN A 45 -7.22 6.80 6.00
C GLN A 45 -6.25 5.64 6.31
N GLU A 46 -6.78 4.50 6.78
CA GLU A 46 -5.96 3.33 7.10
C GLU A 46 -5.32 2.69 5.86
N GLU A 47 -6.03 2.66 4.74
CA GLU A 47 -5.47 2.16 3.47
C GLU A 47 -4.38 3.11 2.95
N ILE A 48 -4.58 4.43 3.03
CA ILE A 48 -3.55 5.42 2.68
C ILE A 48 -2.30 5.21 3.54
N LYS A 49 -2.46 5.09 4.86
CA LYS A 49 -1.36 4.85 5.80
C LYS A 49 -0.60 3.55 5.48
N ARG A 50 -1.33 2.47 5.18
CA ARG A 50 -0.72 1.19 4.78
C ARG A 50 0.10 1.30 3.50
N ARG A 51 -0.41 1.98 2.47
CA ARG A 51 0.32 2.20 1.22
C ARG A 51 1.56 3.04 1.44
N SER A 52 1.44 4.12 2.22
CA SER A 52 2.58 4.96 2.58
C SER A 52 3.68 4.17 3.28
N ASN A 53 3.33 3.33 4.25
CA ASN A 53 4.29 2.49 4.97
C ASN A 53 4.94 1.45 4.05
N SER A 54 4.16 0.83 3.17
CA SER A 54 4.67 -0.15 2.20
C SER A 54 5.65 0.50 1.20
N VAL A 55 5.34 1.70 0.72
CA VAL A 55 6.23 2.47 -0.15
C VAL A 55 7.52 2.84 0.58
N ASN A 56 7.43 3.31 1.82
CA ASN A 56 8.61 3.66 2.62
C ASN A 56 9.52 2.45 2.89
N ALA A 57 8.92 1.31 3.23
CA ALA A 57 9.66 0.07 3.42
C ALA A 57 10.38 -0.36 2.12
N CYS A 58 9.67 -0.33 0.98
CA CYS A 58 10.25 -0.65 -0.32
C CYS A 58 11.42 0.29 -0.66
N TYR A 59 11.25 1.60 -0.45
CA TYR A 59 12.28 2.60 -0.68
C TYR A 59 13.57 2.29 0.07
N HIS A 60 13.49 2.03 1.38
CA HIS A 60 14.67 1.72 2.19
C HIS A 60 15.32 0.39 1.81
N LEU A 61 14.54 -0.62 1.45
CA LEU A 61 15.08 -1.91 0.98
C LEU A 61 15.86 -1.75 -0.31
N VAL A 62 15.28 -1.06 -1.30
CA VAL A 62 15.92 -0.81 -2.60
C VAL A 62 17.18 0.04 -2.41
N GLN A 63 17.11 1.11 -1.61
CA GLN A 63 18.25 1.97 -1.32
C GLN A 63 19.41 1.20 -0.69
N ASN A 64 19.12 0.35 0.31
CA ASN A 64 20.13 -0.47 0.95
C ASN A 64 20.74 -1.49 -0.02
N LEU A 65 19.91 -2.12 -0.87
CA LEU A 65 20.37 -3.07 -1.87
C LEU A 65 21.32 -2.40 -2.88
N LEU A 66 20.96 -1.23 -3.39
CA LEU A 66 21.80 -0.46 -4.30
C LEU A 66 23.12 -0.06 -3.63
N ARG A 67 23.07 0.39 -2.38
CA ARG A 67 24.29 0.73 -1.62
C ARG A 67 25.22 -0.48 -1.44
N VAL A 68 24.66 -1.67 -1.20
CA VAL A 68 25.45 -2.91 -1.08
C VAL A 68 26.04 -3.29 -2.44
N PHE A 69 25.26 -3.19 -3.50
CA PHE A 69 25.71 -3.48 -4.86
C PHE A 69 26.88 -2.57 -5.27
N GLU A 70 26.75 -1.27 -5.07
CA GLU A 70 27.81 -0.30 -5.34
C GLU A 70 29.09 -0.61 -4.54
N ASN A 71 28.95 -0.84 -3.24
CA ASN A 71 30.12 -1.00 -2.37
C ASN A 71 30.79 -2.38 -2.45
N ARG A 72 30.06 -3.43 -2.82
CA ARG A 72 30.63 -4.78 -2.93
C ARG A 72 30.99 -5.18 -4.35
N MET A 73 30.08 -4.99 -5.29
CA MET A 73 30.26 -5.49 -6.66
C MET A 73 31.04 -4.47 -7.50
N LEU A 74 30.58 -3.22 -7.53
CA LEU A 74 31.22 -2.20 -8.37
C LEU A 74 32.63 -1.88 -7.87
N ARG A 75 32.85 -1.72 -6.56
CA ARG A 75 34.21 -1.52 -6.02
C ARG A 75 35.16 -2.69 -6.29
N ARG A 76 34.67 -3.93 -6.39
CA ARG A 76 35.49 -5.10 -6.75
C ARG A 76 35.94 -5.06 -8.20
N ILE A 77 35.07 -4.64 -9.11
CA ILE A 77 35.35 -4.63 -10.56
C ILE A 77 36.14 -3.38 -10.96
N PHE A 78 35.73 -2.22 -10.47
CA PHE A 78 36.23 -0.92 -10.92
C PHE A 78 37.23 -0.27 -9.95
N GLY A 79 37.43 -0.84 -8.76
CA GLY A 79 38.25 -0.26 -7.70
C GLY A 79 37.55 0.86 -6.93
N PRO A 80 38.27 1.57 -6.04
CA PRO A 80 37.71 2.65 -5.22
C PRO A 80 37.13 3.78 -6.09
N LYS A 81 35.99 4.35 -5.67
CA LYS A 81 35.42 5.54 -6.31
C LYS A 81 36.47 6.67 -6.25
N ARG A 82 36.86 7.20 -7.41
CA ARG A 82 37.71 8.40 -7.49
C ARG A 82 36.85 9.60 -7.16
N ASP A 83 37.24 10.34 -6.14
CA ASP A 83 36.60 11.63 -5.84
C ASP A 83 36.91 12.61 -6.96
N GLU A 84 35.90 13.34 -7.39
CA GLU A 84 36.03 14.37 -8.42
C GLU A 84 36.92 15.48 -7.84
N VAL A 85 38.14 15.63 -8.40
CA VAL A 85 39.04 16.71 -8.01
C VAL A 85 38.40 18.00 -8.47
N LYS A 86 37.74 18.73 -7.56
CA LYS A 86 37.35 20.11 -7.79
C LYS A 86 38.64 20.91 -7.93
N GLY A 87 39.08 21.09 -9.18
CA GLY A 87 40.20 21.94 -9.51
C GLY A 87 39.94 23.33 -8.96
N VAL A 88 40.76 23.76 -8.02
CA VAL A 88 40.88 25.16 -7.63
C VAL A 88 41.60 25.84 -8.80
N ALA A 89 40.87 26.69 -9.53
CA ALA A 89 41.43 27.67 -10.44
C ALA A 89 41.72 28.97 -9.68
#